data_AF-A0A8R1DMA2-F1
#
_entry.id   AF-A0A8R1DMA2-F1
#
_cell.length_a   1.000
_cell.length_b   1.000
_cell.length_c   1.000
_cell.angle_alpha   90.00
_cell.angle_beta   90.00
_cell.angle_gamma   90.00
#
_symmetry.space_group_name_H-M   'P 1'
#
loop_
_entity.id
_entity.type
_entity.pdbx_description
1 polymer ?
#
loop_
_entity_poly.entity_id
_entity_poly.type
_entity_poly.pdbx_seq_one_letter_code
_entity_poly.pdbx_strand_id
1 'polypeptide(L)'
;MRDQANTVIFGETQTTSYQNLSAKPCEDFYEHACGGFHDPESFLFENNARFQKTVINRVYDVVRKTSDFASRPKQLLKIFVDKCAEWKADNSDFKDLLTDIEMQGGFPLVNKNWDEQTFDFSDALAERFQKNPNTVSFLSVKRHIVFVSGKQENRLLLSPGPHWYHSQPNHRLELFKDKIGYIIYRLATFSNKLLNQAEYDIEFKKLVELEANLIKFASKNDTPESLISVDELEDLVPEVNWVGILSKMTNNSFNGRELKQKTSVLNQDNFFAKYGTLSRLINETPKRVLANYLVARQLVDFSFFLPYQHSTCADTNNSVMQNNLAEKFSLIIAFKAFQKVGKLDKFRLPGYRRINNVQQFFYSFAMGICTDGREPRIKEWVNANLRELPDFATAFECSTVLK
;
A
#
# COMPACT_ATOMS: atom_id res chain seq x y z
N MET A 1 -35.71 -23.64 -10.17
CA MET A 1 -34.98 -24.20 -11.32
C MET A 1 -34.89 -23.26 -12.54
N ARG A 2 -35.77 -22.26 -12.71
CA ARG A 2 -35.65 -21.25 -13.79
C ARG A 2 -34.64 -20.12 -13.51
N ASP A 3 -34.37 -19.78 -12.25
CA ASP A 3 -33.46 -18.67 -11.92
C ASP A 3 -31.97 -18.97 -12.11
N GLN A 4 -31.51 -20.19 -11.84
CA GLN A 4 -30.09 -20.57 -12.07
C GLN A 4 -29.71 -20.59 -13.55
N ALA A 5 -30.66 -20.86 -14.46
CA ALA A 5 -30.40 -20.86 -15.89
C ALA A 5 -30.20 -19.42 -16.42
N ASN A 6 -30.98 -18.45 -15.93
CA ASN A 6 -30.86 -17.05 -16.35
C ASN A 6 -29.59 -16.38 -15.82
N THR A 7 -29.13 -16.70 -14.59
CA THR A 7 -27.85 -16.19 -14.06
C THR A 7 -26.64 -16.74 -14.81
N VAL A 8 -26.68 -18.01 -15.25
CA VAL A 8 -25.60 -18.60 -16.05
C VAL A 8 -25.52 -17.95 -17.44
N ILE A 9 -26.66 -17.74 -18.10
CA ILE A 9 -26.70 -17.13 -19.44
C ILE A 9 -26.21 -15.66 -19.41
N PHE A 10 -26.63 -14.87 -18.41
CA PHE A 10 -26.17 -13.48 -18.24
C PHE A 10 -24.65 -13.38 -17.95
N GLY A 11 -24.12 -14.32 -17.15
CA GLY A 11 -22.68 -14.37 -16.86
C GLY A 11 -21.82 -14.76 -18.08
N GLU A 12 -22.32 -15.63 -18.97
CA GLU A 12 -21.60 -16.06 -20.18
C GLU A 12 -21.44 -14.96 -21.24
N THR A 13 -22.44 -14.07 -21.35
CA THR A 13 -22.42 -12.95 -22.29
C THR A 13 -21.52 -11.79 -21.86
N GLN A 14 -21.35 -11.56 -20.55
CA GLN A 14 -20.55 -10.42 -20.06
C GLN A 14 -19.04 -10.69 -20.03
N THR A 15 -18.61 -11.91 -19.71
CA THR A 15 -17.18 -12.25 -19.63
C THR A 15 -16.50 -12.35 -20.99
N THR A 16 -17.24 -12.75 -22.03
CA THR A 16 -16.75 -12.76 -23.41
C THR A 16 -16.80 -11.38 -24.05
N SER A 17 -17.66 -10.47 -23.56
CA SER A 17 -17.70 -9.08 -24.05
C SER A 17 -16.50 -8.23 -23.61
N TYR A 18 -15.72 -8.67 -22.62
CA TYR A 18 -14.52 -7.95 -22.18
C TYR A 18 -13.28 -8.24 -23.02
N GLN A 19 -13.27 -9.33 -23.78
CA GLN A 19 -12.10 -9.75 -24.53
C GLN A 19 -12.00 -9.01 -25.86
N ASN A 20 -10.79 -8.59 -26.22
CA ASN A 20 -10.45 -8.22 -27.59
C ASN A 20 -9.70 -9.39 -28.24
N LEU A 21 -10.44 -10.29 -28.89
CA LEU A 21 -9.86 -11.48 -29.53
C LEU A 21 -8.96 -11.14 -30.74
N SER A 22 -8.98 -9.89 -31.23
CA SER A 22 -8.06 -9.42 -32.27
C SER A 22 -6.68 -9.05 -31.72
N ALA A 23 -6.59 -8.69 -30.43
CA ALA A 23 -5.30 -8.52 -29.77
C ALA A 23 -4.70 -9.90 -29.45
N LYS A 24 -3.40 -10.07 -29.63
CA LYS A 24 -2.74 -11.35 -29.34
C LYS A 24 -2.28 -11.39 -27.87
N PRO A 25 -2.55 -12.48 -27.14
CA PRO A 25 -2.22 -12.59 -25.71
C PRO A 25 -0.71 -12.42 -25.43
N CYS A 26 0.15 -12.79 -26.36
CA CYS A 26 1.61 -12.67 -26.22
C CYS A 26 2.14 -11.26 -26.50
N GLU A 27 1.40 -10.46 -27.28
CA GLU A 27 1.78 -9.08 -27.65
C GLU A 27 1.12 -8.04 -26.74
N ASP A 28 -0.06 -8.33 -26.21
CA ASP A 28 -0.78 -7.45 -25.29
C ASP A 28 -1.89 -8.25 -24.59
N PHE A 29 -1.55 -8.92 -23.48
CA PHE A 29 -2.49 -9.75 -22.74
C PHE A 29 -3.59 -8.92 -22.08
N TYR A 30 -3.23 -7.72 -21.61
CA TYR A 30 -4.20 -6.79 -21.04
C TYR A 30 -5.25 -6.41 -22.07
N GLU A 31 -4.84 -5.97 -23.26
CA GLU A 31 -5.77 -5.69 -24.36
C GLU A 31 -6.59 -6.93 -24.74
N HIS A 32 -5.94 -8.09 -24.85
CA HIS A 32 -6.61 -9.34 -25.18
C HIS A 32 -7.72 -9.71 -24.18
N ALA A 33 -7.47 -9.52 -22.88
CA ALA A 33 -8.40 -9.87 -21.81
C ALA A 33 -9.41 -8.78 -21.45
N CYS A 34 -9.07 -7.51 -21.66
CA CYS A 34 -9.82 -6.33 -21.18
C CYS A 34 -10.23 -5.35 -22.28
N GLY A 35 -9.81 -5.51 -23.54
CA GLY A 35 -9.98 -4.49 -24.59
C GLY A 35 -11.44 -4.20 -25.00
N GLY A 36 -12.38 -5.09 -24.66
CA GLY A 36 -13.83 -4.86 -24.81
C GLY A 36 -14.49 -4.29 -23.55
N PHE A 37 -13.73 -4.01 -22.49
CA PHE A 37 -14.25 -3.52 -21.22
C PHE A 37 -14.66 -2.04 -21.31
N HIS A 38 -15.96 -1.79 -21.23
CA HIS A 38 -16.56 -0.45 -21.35
C HIS A 38 -17.63 -0.18 -20.28
N ASP A 39 -17.44 -0.53 -18.99
CA ASP A 39 -18.17 0.13 -17.89
C ASP A 39 -17.59 -0.18 -16.49
N PRO A 40 -17.24 0.80 -15.63
CA PRO A 40 -16.40 0.55 -14.44
C PRO A 40 -17.12 0.23 -13.12
N GLU A 41 -18.44 0.40 -12.98
CA GLU A 41 -18.94 0.84 -11.66
C GLU A 41 -19.51 -0.19 -10.66
N SER A 42 -19.71 -1.47 -10.96
CA SER A 42 -20.24 -2.38 -9.89
C SER A 42 -19.82 -3.85 -9.95
N PHE A 43 -19.78 -4.47 -11.13
CA PHE A 43 -19.69 -5.92 -11.21
C PHE A 43 -18.26 -6.47 -11.08
N LEU A 44 -17.24 -5.76 -11.57
CA LEU A 44 -15.85 -6.20 -11.46
C LEU A 44 -15.29 -5.98 -10.06
N PHE A 45 -15.60 -4.87 -9.39
CA PHE A 45 -15.08 -4.61 -8.06
C PHE A 45 -15.53 -5.68 -7.06
N GLU A 46 -16.81 -6.06 -7.08
CA GLU A 46 -17.34 -7.11 -6.20
C GLU A 46 -16.81 -8.50 -6.55
N ASN A 47 -16.70 -8.86 -7.83
CA ASN A 47 -16.21 -10.18 -8.23
C ASN A 47 -14.70 -10.33 -8.07
N ASN A 48 -13.93 -9.26 -8.29
CA ASN A 48 -12.48 -9.25 -8.08
C ASN A 48 -12.15 -9.26 -6.60
N ALA A 49 -12.84 -8.47 -5.77
CA ALA A 49 -12.71 -8.56 -4.32
C ALA A 49 -13.05 -9.99 -3.83
N ARG A 50 -14.13 -10.60 -4.36
CA ARG A 50 -14.51 -11.98 -4.03
C ARG A 50 -13.48 -13.00 -4.51
N PHE A 51 -12.91 -12.84 -5.70
CA PHE A 51 -11.87 -13.71 -6.24
C PHE A 51 -10.57 -13.59 -5.44
N GLN A 52 -10.09 -12.37 -5.19
CA GLN A 52 -8.92 -12.11 -4.36
C GLN A 52 -9.08 -12.68 -2.96
N LYS A 53 -10.25 -12.45 -2.33
CA LYS A 53 -10.60 -13.06 -1.03
C LYS A 53 -10.57 -14.59 -1.10
N THR A 54 -11.09 -15.19 -2.17
CA THR A 54 -11.08 -16.65 -2.36
C THR A 54 -9.66 -17.19 -2.51
N VAL A 55 -8.81 -16.53 -3.31
CA VAL A 55 -7.42 -16.92 -3.52
C VAL A 55 -6.64 -16.82 -2.22
N ILE A 56 -6.77 -15.69 -1.51
CA ILE A 56 -6.04 -15.45 -0.26
C ILE A 56 -6.50 -16.42 0.84
N ASN A 57 -7.80 -16.69 0.96
CA ASN A 57 -8.32 -17.72 1.87
C ASN A 57 -7.76 -19.11 1.54
N ARG A 58 -7.64 -19.45 0.25
CA ARG A 58 -7.04 -20.73 -0.16
C ARG A 58 -5.54 -20.80 0.13
N VAL A 59 -4.79 -19.73 -0.10
CA VAL A 59 -3.37 -19.65 0.25
C VAL A 59 -3.21 -19.81 1.76
N TYR A 60 -3.99 -19.09 2.55
CA TYR A 60 -4.02 -19.21 4.01
C TYR A 60 -4.30 -20.65 4.46
N ASP A 61 -5.33 -21.29 3.89
CA ASP A 61 -5.67 -22.69 4.13
C ASP A 61 -4.52 -23.65 3.82
N VAL A 62 -3.86 -23.47 2.67
CA VAL A 62 -2.71 -24.29 2.26
C VAL A 62 -1.58 -24.13 3.26
N VAL A 63 -1.29 -22.90 3.68
CA VAL A 63 -0.21 -22.61 4.64
C VAL A 63 -0.50 -23.23 6.00
N ARG A 64 -1.75 -23.15 6.49
CA ARG A 64 -2.18 -23.73 7.77
C ARG A 64 -2.17 -25.26 7.77
N LYS A 65 -2.67 -25.88 6.68
CA LYS A 65 -2.82 -27.35 6.58
C LYS A 65 -1.52 -28.08 6.21
N THR A 66 -0.53 -27.37 5.67
CA THR A 66 0.78 -27.95 5.38
C THR A 66 1.58 -28.07 6.68
N SER A 67 1.99 -29.31 7.04
CA SER A 67 2.81 -29.55 8.23
C SER A 67 4.20 -28.94 8.07
N ASP A 68 4.88 -29.26 6.96
CA ASP A 68 6.27 -28.86 6.71
C ASP A 68 6.44 -28.30 5.30
N PHE A 69 7.14 -27.18 5.22
CA PHE A 69 7.58 -26.62 3.96
C PHE A 69 9.07 -26.91 3.73
N ALA A 70 9.42 -27.39 2.54
CA ALA A 70 10.80 -27.75 2.21
C ALA A 70 11.76 -26.55 2.07
N SER A 71 11.25 -25.36 1.75
CA SER A 71 12.08 -24.17 1.50
C SER A 71 11.89 -23.12 2.60
N ARG A 72 13.00 -22.49 3.02
CA ARG A 72 12.99 -21.43 4.05
C ARG A 72 11.96 -20.31 3.84
N PRO A 73 11.75 -19.74 2.63
CA PRO A 73 10.73 -18.69 2.45
C PRO A 73 9.31 -19.15 2.79
N LYS A 74 8.97 -20.41 2.46
CA LYS A 74 7.65 -20.98 2.75
C LYS A 74 7.51 -21.33 4.24
N GLN A 75 8.59 -21.75 4.90
CA GLN A 75 8.61 -21.92 6.35
C GLN A 75 8.36 -20.58 7.06
N LEU A 76 9.01 -19.50 6.60
CA LEU A 76 8.77 -18.15 7.15
C LEU A 76 7.33 -17.69 6.94
N LEU A 77 6.75 -17.94 5.75
CA LEU A 77 5.33 -17.66 5.50
C LEU A 77 4.41 -18.43 6.46
N LYS A 78 4.73 -19.70 6.74
CA LYS A 78 3.98 -20.50 7.73
C LYS A 78 4.08 -19.92 9.12
N ILE A 79 5.29 -19.60 9.59
CA ILE A 79 5.51 -18.97 10.88
C ILE A 79 4.71 -17.67 10.99
N PHE A 80 4.75 -16.82 9.96
CA PHE A 80 3.99 -15.58 9.94
C PHE A 80 2.47 -15.82 10.03
N VAL A 81 1.94 -16.72 9.22
CA VAL A 81 0.50 -17.06 9.21
C VAL A 81 0.06 -17.66 10.54
N ASP A 82 0.83 -18.58 11.11
CA ASP A 82 0.51 -19.21 12.39
C ASP A 82 0.56 -18.17 13.53
N LYS A 83 1.58 -17.32 13.57
CA LYS A 83 1.67 -16.23 14.56
C LYS A 83 0.55 -15.22 14.43
N CYS A 84 0.19 -14.82 13.21
CA CYS A 84 -0.95 -13.93 12.99
C CYS A 84 -2.26 -14.57 13.45
N ALA A 85 -2.49 -15.85 13.12
CA ALA A 85 -3.73 -16.55 13.46
C ALA A 85 -3.91 -16.74 14.97
N GLU A 86 -2.81 -16.91 15.68
CA GLU A 86 -2.76 -17.05 17.14
C GLU A 86 -2.75 -15.70 17.86
N TRP A 87 -2.40 -14.61 17.14
CA TRP A 87 -2.26 -13.30 17.73
C TRP A 87 -3.60 -12.81 18.28
N LYS A 88 -3.54 -12.40 19.53
CA LYS A 88 -4.62 -11.72 20.24
C LYS A 88 -3.97 -10.52 20.88
N ALA A 89 -4.44 -9.34 20.50
CA ALA A 89 -3.94 -8.09 21.05
C ALA A 89 -3.96 -8.15 22.59
N ASP A 90 -2.79 -8.06 23.21
CA ASP A 90 -2.65 -8.07 24.67
C ASP A 90 -1.95 -6.81 25.18
N ASN A 91 -1.74 -6.71 26.49
CA ASN A 91 -1.11 -5.55 27.11
C ASN A 91 0.36 -5.36 26.69
N SER A 92 1.07 -6.43 26.32
CA SER A 92 2.46 -6.34 25.88
C SER A 92 2.58 -5.67 24.51
N ASP A 93 1.65 -5.94 23.59
CA ASP A 93 1.62 -5.30 22.27
C ASP A 93 1.53 -3.76 22.36
N PHE A 94 0.68 -3.24 23.26
CA PHE A 94 0.55 -1.79 23.47
C PHE A 94 1.79 -1.18 24.14
N LYS A 95 2.49 -1.94 24.99
CA LYS A 95 3.74 -1.50 25.63
C LYS A 95 4.88 -1.46 24.62
N ASP A 96 4.96 -2.44 23.74
CA ASP A 96 5.94 -2.48 22.65
C ASP A 96 5.66 -1.36 21.65
N LEU A 97 4.39 -1.15 21.29
CA LEU A 97 3.97 0.00 20.47
C LEU A 97 4.34 1.34 21.12
N LEU A 98 4.10 1.50 22.43
CA LEU A 98 4.51 2.72 23.14
C LEU A 98 6.03 2.91 23.09
N THR A 99 6.80 1.86 23.35
CA THR A 99 8.27 1.89 23.27
C THR A 99 8.73 2.31 21.89
N ASP A 100 8.10 1.76 20.85
CA ASP A 100 8.35 2.11 19.47
C ASP A 100 8.04 3.57 19.16
N ILE A 101 6.93 4.09 19.67
CA ILE A 101 6.50 5.48 19.53
C ILE A 101 7.49 6.43 20.23
N GLU A 102 7.96 6.07 21.43
CA GLU A 102 8.95 6.87 22.17
C GLU A 102 10.29 6.96 21.42
N MET A 103 10.73 5.89 20.75
CA MET A 103 11.90 5.94 19.86
C MET A 103 11.70 6.84 18.63
N GLN A 104 10.47 7.15 18.25
CA GLN A 104 10.12 7.97 17.08
C GLN A 104 9.79 9.43 17.46
N GLY A 105 10.30 9.91 18.60
CA GLY A 105 10.07 11.27 19.09
C GLY A 105 8.90 11.43 20.06
N GLY A 106 8.32 10.32 20.52
CA GLY A 106 7.33 10.31 21.60
C GLY A 106 5.92 10.73 21.21
N PHE A 107 5.01 10.66 22.18
CA PHE A 107 3.60 10.99 22.00
C PHE A 107 3.05 11.85 23.13
N PRO A 108 3.13 13.19 23.00
CA PRO A 108 2.74 14.11 24.07
C PRO A 108 1.28 13.98 24.52
N LEU A 109 0.38 13.46 23.67
CA LEU A 109 -1.00 13.18 24.05
C LEU A 109 -1.10 12.14 25.16
N VAL A 110 -0.17 11.20 25.27
CA VAL A 110 -0.19 10.14 26.29
C VAL A 110 0.92 10.29 27.33
N ASN A 111 1.98 11.05 27.03
CA ASN A 111 3.11 11.26 27.92
C ASN A 111 3.16 12.71 28.44
N LYS A 112 2.92 12.91 29.74
CA LYS A 112 2.95 14.25 30.38
C LYS A 112 4.37 14.82 30.51
N ASN A 113 5.38 13.97 30.51
CA ASN A 113 6.78 14.34 30.68
C ASN A 113 7.50 14.47 29.33
N TRP A 114 6.75 14.45 28.23
CA TRP A 114 7.29 14.67 26.90
C TRP A 114 7.92 16.07 26.80
N ASP A 115 9.19 16.12 26.42
CA ASP A 115 9.97 17.35 26.37
C ASP A 115 10.01 17.90 24.94
N GLU A 116 9.33 19.04 24.75
CA GLU A 116 9.25 19.75 23.48
C GLU A 116 10.61 20.21 22.95
N GLN A 117 11.61 20.39 23.84
CA GLN A 117 12.95 20.83 23.45
C GLN A 117 13.74 19.72 22.76
N THR A 118 13.47 18.46 23.08
CA THR A 118 14.14 17.29 22.49
C THR A 118 13.50 16.81 21.19
N PHE A 119 12.31 17.34 20.85
CA PHE A 119 11.66 16.98 19.60
C PHE A 119 12.30 17.68 18.39
N ASP A 120 12.83 16.86 17.50
CA ASP A 120 13.24 17.22 16.15
C ASP A 120 12.31 16.56 15.12
N PHE A 121 11.77 17.37 14.21
CA PHE A 121 10.82 16.92 13.19
C PHE A 121 11.47 16.00 12.15
N SER A 122 12.72 16.26 11.77
CA SER A 122 13.44 15.47 10.78
C SER A 122 13.78 14.09 11.32
N ASP A 123 14.26 14.01 12.56
CA ASP A 123 14.56 12.74 13.23
C ASP A 123 13.28 11.91 13.42
N ALA A 124 12.18 12.55 13.85
CA ALA A 124 10.88 11.88 14.00
C ALA A 124 10.36 11.30 12.67
N LEU A 125 10.58 11.98 11.54
CA LEU A 125 10.27 11.46 10.20
C LEU A 125 11.22 10.32 9.80
N ALA A 126 12.52 10.50 10.04
CA ALA A 126 13.56 9.54 9.68
C ALA A 126 13.36 8.18 10.35
N GLU A 127 13.08 8.16 11.65
CA GLU A 127 12.80 6.95 12.43
C GLU A 127 11.51 6.24 11.92
N ARG A 128 10.50 7.01 11.48
CA ARG A 128 9.29 6.45 10.86
C ARG A 128 9.56 5.85 9.49
N PHE A 129 10.32 6.53 8.65
CA PHE A 129 10.71 6.03 7.32
C PHE A 129 11.51 4.74 7.39
N GLN A 130 12.38 4.59 8.39
CA GLN A 130 13.15 3.36 8.59
C GLN A 130 12.25 2.15 8.87
N LYS A 131 11.14 2.36 9.60
CA LYS A 131 10.19 1.30 9.97
C LYS A 131 9.11 1.08 8.90
N ASN A 132 8.63 2.15 8.28
CA ASN A 132 7.59 2.12 7.26
C ASN A 132 7.89 3.11 6.12
N PRO A 133 8.67 2.68 5.10
CA PRO A 133 9.10 3.58 4.04
C PRO A 133 7.98 4.00 3.08
N ASN A 134 6.83 3.31 3.11
CA ASN A 134 5.75 3.51 2.14
C ASN A 134 4.69 4.52 2.58
N THR A 135 4.48 4.73 3.90
CA THR A 135 3.46 5.65 4.43
C THR A 135 4.01 6.50 5.58
N VAL A 136 4.43 7.72 5.28
CA VAL A 136 4.79 8.74 6.29
C VAL A 136 3.98 10.01 6.01
N SER A 137 3.32 10.57 7.02
CA SER A 137 2.22 11.54 6.86
C SER A 137 2.47 12.79 5.99
N PHE A 138 3.73 13.14 5.75
CA PHE A 138 4.16 14.36 5.05
C PHE A 138 4.95 14.09 3.75
N LEU A 139 5.59 12.93 3.65
CA LEU A 139 6.53 12.62 2.59
C LEU A 139 6.28 11.20 2.08
N SER A 140 6.49 10.98 0.79
CA SER A 140 6.53 9.64 0.20
C SER A 140 7.84 9.45 -0.54
N VAL A 141 8.51 8.33 -0.25
CA VAL A 141 9.72 7.93 -0.96
C VAL A 141 9.47 6.60 -1.63
N LYS A 142 9.63 6.55 -2.95
CA LYS A 142 9.39 5.35 -3.76
C LYS A 142 10.59 5.05 -4.64
N ARG A 143 10.66 3.81 -5.13
CA ARG A 143 11.59 3.45 -6.20
C ARG A 143 11.20 4.16 -7.48
N HIS A 144 12.18 4.77 -8.13
CA HIS A 144 12.04 5.43 -9.42
C HIS A 144 13.12 4.92 -10.36
N ILE A 145 12.70 4.50 -11.55
CA ILE A 145 13.59 3.96 -12.56
C ILE A 145 13.80 5.06 -13.58
N VAL A 146 15.06 5.44 -13.80
CA VAL A 146 15.43 6.43 -14.82
C VAL A 146 16.41 5.82 -15.82
N PHE A 147 16.50 6.43 -17.00
CA PHE A 147 17.48 6.04 -18.01
C PHE A 147 18.52 7.15 -18.16
N VAL A 148 19.76 6.87 -17.79
CA VAL A 148 20.89 7.81 -17.92
C VAL A 148 21.85 7.23 -18.93
N SER A 149 22.09 7.97 -20.03
CA SER A 149 22.97 7.51 -21.11
C SER A 149 22.63 6.11 -21.64
N GLY A 150 21.32 5.81 -21.75
CA GLY A 150 20.81 4.52 -22.23
C GLY A 150 20.89 3.37 -21.22
N LYS A 151 21.34 3.61 -19.98
CA LYS A 151 21.37 2.61 -18.90
C LYS A 151 20.26 2.86 -17.89
N GLN A 152 19.60 1.78 -17.49
CA GLN A 152 18.62 1.83 -16.42
C GLN A 152 19.31 2.03 -15.07
N GLU A 153 18.92 3.06 -14.35
CA GLU A 153 19.37 3.34 -12.99
C GLU A 153 18.18 3.30 -12.03
N ASN A 154 18.40 2.69 -10.85
CA ASN A 154 17.45 2.77 -9.75
C ASN A 154 17.77 4.00 -8.91
N ARG A 155 16.77 4.87 -8.76
CA ARG A 155 16.79 6.06 -7.91
C ARG A 155 15.64 6.02 -6.90
N LEU A 156 15.74 6.88 -5.91
CA LEU A 156 14.64 7.26 -5.04
C LEU A 156 13.88 8.41 -5.68
N LEU A 157 12.56 8.42 -5.56
CA LEU A 157 11.72 9.57 -5.84
C LEU A 157 11.10 10.02 -4.53
N LEU A 158 11.55 11.17 -4.04
CA LEU A 158 10.95 11.87 -2.92
C LEU A 158 9.82 12.76 -3.45
N SER A 159 8.67 12.72 -2.80
CA SER A 159 7.49 13.49 -3.21
C SER A 159 6.66 13.87 -1.98
N PRO A 160 5.77 14.85 -2.10
CA PRO A 160 4.78 15.10 -1.07
C PRO A 160 3.87 13.89 -0.91
N GLY A 161 3.50 13.52 0.30
CA GLY A 161 2.60 12.37 0.45
C GLY A 161 2.30 11.98 1.89
N PRO A 162 1.43 10.99 2.09
CA PRO A 162 0.34 10.60 1.21
C PRO A 162 -0.91 11.45 1.50
N HIS A 163 -0.76 12.78 1.67
CA HIS A 163 -1.87 13.71 1.93
C HIS A 163 -2.97 13.69 0.85
N TRP A 164 -2.65 13.33 -0.41
CA TRP A 164 -3.65 13.03 -1.45
C TRP A 164 -4.46 11.77 -1.14
N TYR A 165 -3.84 10.71 -0.62
CA TYR A 165 -4.54 9.50 -0.16
C TYR A 165 -5.39 9.84 1.06
N HIS A 166 -4.84 10.60 2.01
CA HIS A 166 -5.57 11.10 3.17
C HIS A 166 -6.74 12.03 2.81
N SER A 167 -6.70 12.68 1.64
CA SER A 167 -7.81 13.49 1.13
C SER A 167 -9.03 12.68 0.70
N GLN A 168 -8.82 11.39 0.40
CA GLN A 168 -9.91 10.50 0.02
C GLN A 168 -10.88 10.35 1.21
N PRO A 169 -12.20 10.43 0.96
CA PRO A 169 -13.19 10.45 2.03
C PRO A 169 -13.02 9.33 3.07
N ASN A 170 -12.68 8.12 2.65
CA ASN A 170 -12.50 6.94 3.50
C ASN A 170 -11.17 6.86 4.26
N HIS A 171 -10.24 7.79 4.04
CA HIS A 171 -8.90 7.79 4.66
C HIS A 171 -8.63 9.04 5.52
N ARG A 172 -9.65 9.89 5.72
CA ARG A 172 -9.57 11.05 6.60
C ARG A 172 -9.45 10.62 8.06
N LEU A 173 -8.58 11.27 8.81
CA LEU A 173 -8.29 10.97 10.21
C LEU A 173 -9.55 11.03 11.07
N GLU A 174 -10.46 11.96 10.76
CA GLU A 174 -11.75 12.12 11.45
C GLU A 174 -12.57 10.83 11.54
N LEU A 175 -12.52 9.97 10.51
CA LEU A 175 -13.25 8.70 10.48
C LEU A 175 -12.68 7.63 11.40
N PHE A 176 -11.42 7.80 11.83
CA PHE A 176 -10.71 6.86 12.68
C PHE A 176 -10.71 7.26 14.15
N LYS A 177 -11.40 8.36 14.50
CA LYS A 177 -11.45 8.92 15.86
C LYS A 177 -11.64 7.83 16.92
N ASP A 178 -12.74 7.09 16.87
CA ASP A 178 -13.04 6.10 17.92
C ASP A 178 -12.05 4.94 17.92
N LYS A 179 -11.62 4.49 16.73
CA LYS A 179 -10.68 3.38 16.56
C LYS A 179 -9.30 3.69 17.13
N ILE A 180 -8.75 4.86 16.81
CA ILE A 180 -7.44 5.26 17.36
C ILE A 180 -7.58 5.77 18.79
N GLY A 181 -8.72 6.33 19.17
CA GLY A 181 -9.03 6.72 20.55
C GLY A 181 -8.90 5.53 21.51
N TYR A 182 -9.42 4.36 21.13
CA TYR A 182 -9.22 3.12 21.88
C TYR A 182 -7.73 2.80 22.11
N ILE A 183 -6.89 2.93 21.07
CA ILE A 183 -5.44 2.72 21.18
C ILE A 183 -4.82 3.76 22.11
N ILE A 184 -5.14 5.03 21.90
CA ILE A 184 -4.58 6.16 22.65
C ILE A 184 -4.88 6.03 24.14
N TYR A 185 -6.11 5.65 24.52
CA TYR A 185 -6.45 5.39 25.92
C TYR A 185 -5.62 4.26 26.52
N ARG A 186 -5.42 3.16 25.78
CA ARG A 186 -4.57 2.05 26.23
C ARG A 186 -3.12 2.49 26.39
N LEU A 187 -2.56 3.22 25.43
CA LEU A 187 -1.20 3.78 25.53
C LEU A 187 -1.07 4.71 26.75
N ALA A 188 -2.05 5.58 27.00
CA ALA A 188 -2.07 6.47 28.15
C ALA A 188 -1.99 5.72 29.49
N THR A 189 -2.63 4.56 29.61
CA THR A 189 -2.51 3.72 30.82
C THR A 189 -1.08 3.24 31.08
N PHE A 190 -0.33 2.88 30.02
CA PHE A 190 1.08 2.47 30.15
C PHE A 190 2.02 3.65 30.42
N SER A 191 1.65 4.84 29.96
CA SER A 191 2.36 6.09 30.28
C SER A 191 1.97 6.68 31.65
N ASN A 192 1.18 5.96 32.47
CA ASN A 192 0.63 6.45 33.74
C ASN A 192 -0.11 7.80 33.63
N LYS A 193 -0.71 8.09 32.46
CA LYS A 193 -1.53 9.27 32.22
C LYS A 193 -3.00 8.88 32.23
N LEU A 194 -3.77 9.54 33.10
CA LEU A 194 -5.22 9.54 32.98
C LEU A 194 -5.63 10.54 31.89
N LEU A 195 -5.91 10.04 30.69
CA LEU A 195 -6.47 10.82 29.59
C LEU A 195 -7.99 10.75 29.67
N ASN A 196 -8.65 11.90 29.78
CA ASN A 196 -10.11 11.97 29.77
C ASN A 196 -10.65 12.31 28.38
N GLN A 197 -11.95 12.07 28.17
CA GLN A 197 -12.62 12.27 26.88
C GLN A 197 -12.55 13.71 26.37
N ALA A 198 -12.72 14.71 27.24
CA ALA A 198 -12.67 16.11 26.84
C ALA A 198 -11.27 16.53 26.36
N GLU A 199 -10.22 16.09 27.06
CA GLU A 199 -8.84 16.31 26.64
C GLU A 199 -8.55 15.63 25.29
N TYR A 200 -8.98 14.37 25.14
CA TYR A 200 -8.84 13.65 23.88
C TYR A 200 -9.55 14.37 22.73
N ASP A 201 -10.80 14.82 22.94
CA ASP A 201 -11.59 15.51 21.91
C ASP A 201 -10.94 16.83 21.47
N ILE A 202 -10.43 17.62 22.42
CA ILE A 202 -9.73 18.88 22.14
C ILE A 202 -8.45 18.62 21.35
N GLU A 203 -7.63 17.66 21.79
CA GLU A 203 -6.36 17.37 21.14
C GLU A 203 -6.58 16.75 19.76
N PHE A 204 -7.52 15.82 19.62
CA PHE A 204 -7.86 15.19 18.35
C PHE A 204 -8.39 16.21 17.32
N LYS A 205 -9.18 17.20 17.75
CA LYS A 205 -9.65 18.28 16.88
C LYS A 205 -8.48 19.04 16.23
N LYS A 206 -7.41 19.33 16.99
CA LYS A 206 -6.20 19.98 16.45
C LYS A 206 -5.54 19.15 15.35
N LEU A 207 -5.58 17.81 15.47
CA LEU A 207 -5.02 16.90 14.47
C LEU A 207 -5.84 16.92 13.17
N VAL A 208 -7.17 16.91 13.31
CA VAL A 208 -8.08 17.02 12.16
C VAL A 208 -7.93 18.37 11.45
N GLU A 209 -7.76 19.47 12.20
CA GLU A 209 -7.53 20.80 11.63
C GLU A 209 -6.19 20.89 10.88
N LEU A 210 -5.11 20.34 11.46
CA LEU A 210 -3.80 20.25 10.79
C LEU A 210 -3.90 19.47 9.48
N GLU A 211 -4.59 18.33 9.50
CA GLU A 211 -4.81 17.52 8.33
C GLU A 211 -5.65 18.20 7.24
N ALA A 212 -6.72 18.86 7.63
CA ALA A 212 -7.54 19.63 6.69
C ALA A 212 -6.70 20.71 6.00
N ASN A 213 -5.75 21.31 6.71
CA ASN A 213 -4.80 22.24 6.11
C ASN A 213 -3.84 21.54 5.14
N LEU A 214 -3.29 20.37 5.48
CA LEU A 214 -2.45 19.57 4.58
C LEU A 214 -3.18 19.17 3.29
N ILE A 215 -4.43 18.71 3.40
CA ILE A 215 -5.23 18.21 2.27
C ILE A 215 -5.55 19.31 1.26
N LYS A 216 -5.67 20.58 1.67
CA LYS A 216 -5.88 21.72 0.73
C LYS A 216 -4.77 21.82 -0.32
N PHE A 217 -3.59 21.27 -0.03
CA PHE A 217 -2.44 21.30 -0.90
C PHE A 217 -2.21 19.99 -1.67
N ALA A 218 -3.08 18.99 -1.49
CA ALA A 218 -3.12 17.83 -2.37
C ALA A 218 -3.61 18.29 -3.76
N SER A 219 -2.69 18.56 -4.68
CA SER A 219 -3.04 18.85 -6.07
C SER A 219 -3.80 17.67 -6.68
N LYS A 220 -4.87 17.95 -7.44
CA LYS A 220 -5.60 16.95 -8.24
C LYS A 220 -5.08 16.85 -9.68
N ASN A 221 -4.20 17.77 -10.09
CA ASN A 221 -3.68 17.85 -11.45
C ASN A 221 -2.23 17.36 -11.45
N ASP A 222 -2.06 16.04 -11.43
CA ASP A 222 -0.79 15.36 -11.66
C ASP A 222 -0.41 15.43 -13.15
N THR A 223 -0.22 16.65 -13.67
CA THR A 223 0.71 16.80 -14.79
C THR A 223 2.12 16.58 -14.24
N PRO A 224 3.03 15.90 -14.96
CA PRO A 224 4.38 15.67 -14.47
C PRO A 224 5.10 17.01 -14.29
N GLU A 225 5.05 17.52 -13.07
CA GLU A 225 5.84 18.63 -12.60
C GLU A 225 7.31 18.21 -12.58
N SER A 226 8.19 19.16 -12.86
CA SER A 226 9.63 18.97 -13.04
C SER A 226 10.26 18.20 -11.87
N LEU A 227 11.32 17.44 -12.16
CA LEU A 227 12.17 16.89 -11.11
C LEU A 227 13.19 17.94 -10.67
N ILE A 228 13.34 18.13 -9.37
CA ILE A 228 14.42 18.94 -8.77
C ILE A 228 15.42 18.02 -8.03
N SER A 229 16.60 18.57 -7.77
CA SER A 229 17.65 17.91 -6.99
C SER A 229 17.38 18.00 -5.48
N VAL A 230 18.08 17.16 -4.70
CA VAL A 230 18.05 17.27 -3.23
C VAL A 230 18.72 18.57 -2.75
N ASP A 231 19.73 19.07 -3.48
CA ASP A 231 20.36 20.36 -3.15
C ASP A 231 19.37 21.52 -3.27
N GLU A 232 18.60 21.58 -4.37
CA GLU A 232 17.54 22.58 -4.54
C GLU A 232 16.44 22.44 -3.46
N LEU A 233 16.09 21.21 -3.06
CA LEU A 233 15.14 20.98 -1.99
C LEU A 233 15.64 21.49 -0.62
N GLU A 234 16.92 21.32 -0.32
CA GLU A 234 17.55 21.87 0.89
C GLU A 234 17.51 23.41 0.92
N ASP A 235 17.66 24.06 -0.24
CA ASP A 235 17.53 25.51 -0.35
C ASP A 235 16.09 26.01 -0.15
N LEU A 236 15.11 25.23 -0.62
CA LEU A 236 13.69 25.56 -0.54
C LEU A 236 13.10 25.30 0.85
N VAL A 237 13.54 24.23 1.52
CA VAL A 237 13.05 23.82 2.85
C VAL A 237 14.25 23.47 3.75
N PRO A 238 15.01 24.48 4.21
CA PRO A 238 16.23 24.29 5.00
C PRO A 238 15.98 23.79 6.43
N GLU A 239 14.75 23.84 6.92
CA GLU A 239 14.37 23.39 8.26
C GLU A 239 14.35 21.86 8.38
N VAL A 240 14.46 21.13 7.27
CA VAL A 240 14.43 19.67 7.21
C VAL A 240 15.80 19.11 6.85
N ASN A 241 16.28 18.17 7.66
CA ASN A 241 17.51 17.42 7.38
C ASN A 241 17.24 16.30 6.35
N TRP A 242 17.13 16.66 5.08
CA TRP A 242 16.79 15.75 3.99
C TRP A 242 17.77 14.58 3.85
N VAL A 243 19.08 14.85 3.91
CA VAL A 243 20.12 13.80 3.87
C VAL A 243 20.01 12.89 5.08
N GLY A 244 19.73 13.43 6.28
CA GLY A 244 19.52 12.63 7.50
C GLY A 244 18.37 11.65 7.36
N ILE A 245 17.22 12.12 6.86
CA ILE A 245 16.04 11.28 6.60
C ILE A 245 16.37 10.17 5.60
N LEU A 246 16.97 10.52 4.45
CA LEU A 246 17.33 9.55 3.41
C LEU A 246 18.39 8.55 3.88
N SER A 247 19.36 8.99 4.71
CA SER A 247 20.39 8.13 5.29
C SER A 247 19.77 7.09 6.21
N LYS A 248 18.89 7.50 7.13
CA LYS A 248 18.20 6.57 8.04
C LYS A 248 17.31 5.59 7.29
N MET A 249 16.55 6.06 6.31
CA MET A 249 15.70 5.22 5.46
C MET A 249 16.51 4.13 4.73
N THR A 250 17.72 4.47 4.29
CA THR A 250 18.63 3.52 3.61
C THR A 250 19.53 2.74 4.57
N ASN A 251 19.23 2.76 5.87
CA ASN A 251 20.04 2.14 6.92
C ASN A 251 21.52 2.55 6.85
N ASN A 252 21.77 3.81 6.50
CA ASN A 252 23.09 4.43 6.31
C ASN A 252 23.95 3.72 5.25
N SER A 253 23.33 3.07 4.25
CA SER A 253 24.05 2.35 3.19
C SER A 253 24.76 3.26 2.19
N PHE A 254 24.42 4.55 2.18
CA PHE A 254 24.96 5.54 1.24
C PHE A 254 25.42 6.77 2.00
N ASN A 255 26.48 7.41 1.52
CA ASN A 255 26.87 8.72 2.04
C ASN A 255 25.98 9.84 1.46
N GLY A 256 26.03 11.04 2.05
CA GLY A 256 25.18 12.17 1.64
C GLY A 256 25.30 12.55 0.17
N ARG A 257 26.50 12.48 -0.43
CA ARG A 257 26.69 12.77 -1.86
C ARG A 257 26.00 11.73 -2.73
N GLU A 258 26.14 10.44 -2.40
CA GLU A 258 25.47 9.36 -3.11
C GLU A 258 23.95 9.48 -3.01
N LEU A 259 23.43 9.80 -1.83
CA LEU A 259 21.98 10.00 -1.63
C LEU A 259 21.44 11.13 -2.50
N LYS A 260 22.13 12.27 -2.54
CA LYS A 260 21.75 13.40 -3.41
C LYS A 260 21.72 13.01 -4.89
N GLN A 261 22.70 12.24 -5.36
CA GLN A 261 22.77 11.79 -6.76
C GLN A 261 21.73 10.71 -7.10
N LYS A 262 21.42 9.84 -6.14
CA LYS A 262 20.48 8.72 -6.31
C LYS A 262 19.04 9.08 -5.98
N THR A 263 18.75 10.34 -5.67
CA THR A 263 17.41 10.80 -5.32
C THR A 263 16.97 11.91 -6.26
N SER A 264 15.78 11.75 -6.80
CA SER A 264 15.05 12.80 -7.50
C SER A 264 13.91 13.27 -6.61
N VAL A 265 13.60 14.55 -6.66
CA VAL A 265 12.48 15.13 -5.91
C VAL A 265 11.42 15.53 -6.92
N LEU A 266 10.19 15.06 -6.74
CA LEU A 266 9.06 15.57 -7.49
C LEU A 266 8.78 16.98 -7.01
N ASN A 267 9.06 17.98 -7.86
CA ASN A 267 8.72 19.34 -7.52
C ASN A 267 7.21 19.47 -7.43
N GLN A 268 6.76 20.14 -6.37
CA GLN A 268 5.38 20.50 -6.13
C GLN A 268 5.41 21.93 -5.64
N ASP A 269 5.15 22.88 -6.55
CA ASP A 269 5.50 24.30 -6.41
C ASP A 269 4.98 24.94 -5.12
N ASN A 270 3.85 24.46 -4.58
CA ASN A 270 3.31 24.98 -3.31
C ASN A 270 3.78 24.20 -2.08
N PHE A 271 4.11 22.92 -2.21
CA PHE A 271 4.48 22.08 -1.08
C PHE A 271 5.96 22.26 -0.70
N PHE A 272 6.85 22.13 -1.68
CA PHE A 272 8.31 22.29 -1.54
C PHE A 272 8.78 23.68 -1.98
N ALA A 273 8.02 24.73 -1.69
CA ALA A 273 8.46 26.11 -1.89
C ALA A 273 9.13 26.68 -0.63
N LYS A 274 9.97 27.69 -0.84
CA LYS A 274 10.42 28.58 0.24
C LYS A 274 9.22 29.28 0.88
N TYR A 275 9.05 29.12 2.19
CA TYR A 275 7.83 29.52 2.91
C TYR A 275 6.54 28.88 2.37
N GLY A 276 6.68 27.74 1.68
CA GLY A 276 5.58 26.93 1.17
C GLY A 276 4.85 26.18 2.29
N THR A 277 4.03 25.21 1.91
CA THR A 277 3.20 24.47 2.87
C THR A 277 4.03 23.73 3.92
N LEU A 278 5.08 23.02 3.53
CA LEU A 278 5.87 22.24 4.50
C LEU A 278 6.64 23.15 5.47
N SER A 279 7.31 24.18 4.95
CA SER A 279 8.04 25.15 5.79
C SER A 279 7.11 25.88 6.77
N ARG A 280 5.94 26.38 6.32
CA ARG A 280 4.95 27.00 7.21
C ARG A 280 4.43 26.02 8.25
N LEU A 281 4.14 24.79 7.84
CA LEU A 281 3.64 23.77 8.77
C LEU A 281 4.66 23.48 9.88
N ILE A 282 5.94 23.34 9.53
CA ILE A 282 7.00 23.08 10.52
C ILE A 282 7.19 24.28 11.45
N ASN A 283 7.16 25.49 10.91
CA ASN A 283 7.49 26.71 11.67
C ASN A 283 6.31 27.27 12.49
N GLU A 284 5.07 27.13 12.00
CA GLU A 284 3.88 27.74 12.61
C GLU A 284 3.08 26.76 13.49
N THR A 285 3.23 25.45 13.27
CA THR A 285 2.50 24.44 14.05
C THR A 285 3.26 24.13 15.34
N PRO A 286 2.61 24.15 16.52
CA PRO A 286 3.25 23.73 17.76
C PRO A 286 3.84 22.32 17.63
N LYS A 287 5.09 22.10 18.09
CA LYS A 287 5.78 20.81 17.96
C LYS A 287 4.97 19.66 18.56
N ARG A 288 4.28 19.93 19.67
CA ARG A 288 3.34 18.98 20.30
C ARG A 288 2.26 18.48 19.32
N VAL A 289 1.70 19.36 18.49
CA VAL A 289 0.67 19.00 17.51
C VAL A 289 1.30 18.19 16.37
N LEU A 290 2.49 18.56 15.90
CA LEU A 290 3.24 17.79 14.90
C LEU A 290 3.55 16.36 15.38
N ALA A 291 4.10 16.22 16.59
CA ALA A 291 4.41 14.93 17.20
C ALA A 291 3.14 14.07 17.35
N ASN A 292 2.07 14.65 17.88
CA ASN A 292 0.79 13.95 18.03
C ASN A 292 0.20 13.53 16.68
N TYR A 293 0.31 14.36 15.64
CA TYR A 293 -0.22 14.05 14.31
C TYR A 293 0.55 12.90 13.64
N LEU A 294 1.89 12.90 13.74
CA LEU A 294 2.73 11.81 13.24
C LEU A 294 2.33 10.46 13.85
N VAL A 295 2.10 10.43 15.17
CA VAL A 295 1.66 9.20 15.86
C VAL A 295 0.22 8.85 15.50
N ALA A 296 -0.73 9.80 15.55
CA ALA A 296 -2.12 9.52 15.26
C ALA A 296 -2.33 8.94 13.86
N ARG A 297 -1.57 9.42 12.87
CA ARG A 297 -1.60 8.87 11.51
C ARG A 297 -1.02 7.46 11.41
N GLN A 298 0.07 7.19 12.12
CA GLN A 298 0.58 5.82 12.27
C GLN A 298 -0.46 4.90 12.95
N LEU A 299 -1.19 5.40 13.95
CA LEU A 299 -2.22 4.62 14.63
C LEU A 299 -3.42 4.28 13.74
N VAL A 300 -3.70 5.06 12.69
CA VAL A 300 -4.71 4.69 11.69
C VAL A 300 -4.33 3.35 11.03
N ASP A 301 -3.07 3.21 10.61
CA ASP A 301 -2.54 1.96 10.04
C ASP A 301 -2.68 0.80 11.04
N PHE A 302 -2.31 1.00 12.31
CA PHE A 302 -2.50 -0.01 13.35
C PHE A 302 -3.96 -0.37 13.62
N SER A 303 -4.87 0.60 13.53
CA SER A 303 -6.29 0.40 13.84
C SER A 303 -6.99 -0.55 12.87
N PHE A 304 -6.46 -0.72 11.66
CA PHE A 304 -6.93 -1.70 10.69
C PHE A 304 -6.65 -3.14 11.09
N PHE A 305 -5.66 -3.36 11.96
CA PHE A 305 -5.25 -4.68 12.44
C PHE A 305 -5.81 -5.00 13.82
N LEU A 306 -6.35 -4.02 14.55
CA LEU A 306 -6.99 -4.30 15.82
C LEU A 306 -8.28 -5.12 15.62
N PRO A 307 -8.46 -6.21 16.36
CA PRO A 307 -9.63 -7.07 16.24
C PRO A 307 -10.87 -6.41 16.86
N TYR A 308 -11.46 -5.45 16.15
CA TYR A 308 -12.89 -5.16 16.33
C TYR A 308 -13.64 -6.29 15.60
N GLN A 309 -13.85 -7.41 16.31
CA GLN A 309 -14.71 -8.53 15.94
C GLN A 309 -14.62 -8.98 14.46
N HIS A 310 -13.87 -10.06 14.21
CA HIS A 310 -13.87 -10.88 12.98
C HIS A 310 -12.92 -10.52 11.82
N SER A 311 -11.88 -9.69 12.01
CA SER A 311 -10.80 -9.61 11.01
C SER A 311 -9.91 -10.85 11.08
N THR A 312 -10.15 -11.83 10.21
CA THR A 312 -9.20 -12.93 10.00
C THR A 312 -7.88 -12.39 9.42
N CYS A 313 -6.74 -13.06 9.63
CA CYS A 313 -5.45 -12.73 8.96
C CYS A 313 -5.50 -12.66 7.42
N ALA A 314 -6.61 -13.12 6.84
CA ALA A 314 -6.91 -13.12 5.41
C ALA A 314 -8.01 -12.10 5.02
N ASP A 315 -8.46 -11.24 5.94
CA ASP A 315 -9.51 -10.28 5.63
C ASP A 315 -8.92 -9.13 4.81
N THR A 316 -9.23 -9.20 3.52
CA THR A 316 -8.67 -8.40 2.43
C THR A 316 -9.46 -7.13 2.16
N ASN A 317 -10.36 -6.77 3.08
CA ASN A 317 -11.08 -5.50 3.02
C ASN A 317 -10.16 -4.28 3.19
N ASN A 318 -8.88 -4.47 3.57
CA ASN A 318 -7.87 -3.42 3.64
C ASN A 318 -6.91 -3.50 2.46
N SER A 319 -7.03 -2.53 1.55
CA SER A 319 -6.25 -2.35 0.32
C SER A 319 -4.76 -2.03 0.51
N VAL A 320 -4.25 -2.03 1.75
CA VAL A 320 -2.92 -1.48 2.08
C VAL A 320 -1.76 -2.45 1.81
N MET A 321 -2.01 -3.75 1.60
CA MET A 321 -0.95 -4.74 1.30
C MET A 321 -0.56 -4.86 -0.19
N GLN A 322 -0.83 -3.84 -1.01
CA GLN A 322 -0.58 -3.85 -2.47
C GLN A 322 0.73 -3.17 -2.89
N ASN A 323 1.89 -3.61 -2.37
CA ASN A 323 3.18 -3.09 -2.83
C ASN A 323 4.01 -4.15 -3.60
N ASN A 324 3.80 -4.17 -4.91
CA ASN A 324 4.69 -4.41 -6.09
C ASN A 324 5.78 -5.49 -6.07
N LEU A 325 6.54 -5.73 -5.00
CA LEU A 325 7.43 -6.90 -4.93
C LEU A 325 6.67 -8.14 -4.45
N ALA A 326 5.67 -7.93 -3.59
CA ALA A 326 4.79 -8.98 -3.11
C ALA A 326 3.90 -9.54 -4.24
N GLU A 327 3.60 -8.79 -5.29
CA GLU A 327 2.56 -9.14 -6.26
C GLU A 327 3.00 -10.18 -7.30
N LYS A 328 4.23 -10.12 -7.83
CA LYS A 328 4.77 -11.17 -8.72
C LYS A 328 4.96 -12.49 -7.97
N PHE A 329 5.52 -12.42 -6.75
CA PHE A 329 5.63 -13.60 -5.89
C PHE A 329 4.25 -14.14 -5.47
N SER A 330 3.30 -13.25 -5.17
CA SER A 330 1.91 -13.62 -4.86
C SER A 330 1.22 -14.25 -6.06
N LEU A 331 1.48 -13.78 -7.29
CA LEU A 331 0.93 -14.36 -8.50
C LEU A 331 1.47 -15.79 -8.73
N ILE A 332 2.78 -16.00 -8.54
CA ILE A 332 3.41 -17.32 -8.61
C ILE A 332 2.87 -18.26 -7.51
N ILE A 333 2.73 -17.75 -6.29
CA ILE A 333 2.20 -18.53 -5.15
C ILE A 333 0.73 -18.87 -5.38
N ALA A 334 -0.07 -17.89 -5.82
CA ALA A 334 -1.48 -18.06 -6.15
C ALA A 334 -1.66 -19.07 -7.29
N PHE A 335 -0.82 -19.03 -8.32
CA PHE A 335 -0.85 -19.99 -9.41
C PHE A 335 -0.52 -21.41 -8.94
N LYS A 336 0.53 -21.56 -8.12
CA LYS A 336 0.88 -22.87 -7.52
C LYS A 336 -0.19 -23.39 -6.58
N ALA A 337 -0.87 -22.51 -5.84
CA ALA A 337 -2.00 -22.89 -5.00
C ALA A 337 -3.20 -23.31 -5.85
N PHE A 338 -3.48 -22.58 -6.94
CA PHE A 338 -4.53 -22.91 -7.91
C PHE A 338 -4.30 -24.29 -8.53
N GLN A 339 -3.08 -24.62 -8.97
CA GLN A 339 -2.74 -25.93 -9.52
C GLN A 339 -2.99 -27.10 -8.56
N LYS A 340 -2.94 -26.87 -7.25
CA LYS A 340 -3.17 -27.90 -6.22
C LYS A 340 -4.66 -28.17 -5.93
N VAL A 341 -5.57 -27.39 -6.52
CA VAL A 341 -7.01 -27.57 -6.31
C VAL A 341 -7.47 -28.81 -7.07
N GLY A 342 -7.75 -29.92 -6.38
CA GLY A 342 -8.16 -31.19 -7.00
C GLY A 342 -9.53 -31.21 -7.72
N LYS A 343 -10.16 -30.05 -7.98
CA LYS A 343 -11.47 -29.90 -8.64
C LYS A 343 -11.55 -28.66 -9.55
N LEU A 344 -10.47 -28.34 -10.27
CA LEU A 344 -10.42 -27.15 -11.12
C LEU A 344 -11.52 -27.09 -12.19
N ASP A 345 -11.93 -28.24 -12.74
CA ASP A 345 -12.95 -28.31 -13.79
C ASP A 345 -14.36 -27.87 -13.34
N LYS A 346 -14.60 -27.76 -12.02
CA LYS A 346 -15.88 -27.26 -11.48
C LYS A 346 -15.97 -25.74 -11.39
N PHE A 347 -14.86 -25.03 -11.63
CA PHE A 347 -14.76 -23.58 -11.40
C PHE A 347 -14.62 -22.78 -12.70
N ARG A 348 -15.08 -23.28 -13.85
CA ARG A 348 -14.95 -22.54 -15.12
C ARG A 348 -15.70 -21.22 -15.06
N LEU A 349 -14.99 -20.14 -15.40
CA LEU A 349 -15.61 -18.84 -15.59
C LEU A 349 -16.69 -18.97 -16.69
N PRO A 350 -17.89 -18.42 -16.49
CA PRO A 350 -18.89 -18.31 -17.57
C PRO A 350 -18.22 -17.73 -18.83
N GLY A 351 -18.54 -18.22 -20.03
CA GLY A 351 -17.95 -17.75 -21.29
C GLY A 351 -16.57 -18.33 -21.64
N TYR A 352 -15.89 -18.94 -20.68
CA TYR A 352 -14.53 -19.48 -20.82
C TYR A 352 -14.49 -21.01 -20.92
N ARG A 353 -15.56 -21.63 -21.42
CA ARG A 353 -15.66 -23.11 -21.52
C ARG A 353 -14.61 -23.75 -22.43
N ARG A 354 -13.98 -22.98 -23.31
CA ARG A 354 -13.01 -23.44 -24.33
C ARG A 354 -11.55 -23.26 -23.92
N ILE A 355 -11.27 -22.61 -22.80
CA ILE A 355 -9.91 -22.42 -22.31
C ILE A 355 -9.58 -23.43 -21.20
N ASN A 356 -8.30 -23.75 -21.04
CA ASN A 356 -7.86 -24.66 -19.99
C ASN A 356 -7.79 -23.94 -18.63
N ASN A 357 -7.69 -24.73 -17.55
CA ASN A 357 -7.69 -24.19 -16.19
C ASN A 357 -6.52 -23.20 -15.95
N VAL A 358 -5.37 -23.41 -16.61
CA VAL A 358 -4.20 -22.53 -16.50
C VAL A 358 -4.47 -21.17 -17.17
N GLN A 359 -4.98 -21.18 -18.41
CA GLN A 359 -5.41 -19.96 -19.10
C GLN A 359 -6.46 -19.21 -18.28
N GLN A 360 -7.39 -19.95 -17.67
CA GLN A 360 -8.45 -19.37 -16.86
C GLN A 360 -7.94 -18.61 -15.64
N PHE A 361 -6.87 -19.11 -15.00
CA PHE A 361 -6.22 -18.39 -13.91
C PHE A 361 -5.72 -17.01 -14.37
N PHE A 362 -5.04 -16.95 -15.52
CA PHE A 362 -4.48 -15.71 -16.05
C PHE A 362 -5.56 -14.73 -16.54
N TYR A 363 -6.62 -15.23 -17.17
CA TYR A 363 -7.79 -14.40 -17.49
C TYR A 363 -8.44 -13.84 -16.22
N SER A 364 -8.62 -14.66 -15.19
CA SER A 364 -9.18 -14.20 -13.92
C SER A 364 -8.30 -13.16 -13.23
N PHE A 365 -6.96 -13.28 -13.37
CA PHE A 365 -6.02 -12.29 -12.87
C PHE A 365 -6.15 -10.96 -13.62
N ALA A 366 -6.16 -10.97 -14.96
CA ALA A 366 -6.28 -9.76 -15.77
C ALA A 366 -7.67 -9.10 -15.64
N MET A 367 -8.75 -9.88 -15.59
CA MET A 367 -10.09 -9.37 -15.28
C MET A 367 -10.18 -8.75 -13.87
N GLY A 368 -9.32 -9.23 -12.96
CA GLY A 368 -9.00 -8.67 -11.64
C GLY A 368 -8.77 -7.16 -11.58
N ILE A 369 -8.32 -6.62 -12.70
CA ILE A 369 -7.60 -5.35 -12.80
C ILE A 369 -7.90 -4.64 -14.14
N CYS A 370 -8.90 -5.11 -14.90
CA CYS A 370 -9.38 -4.37 -16.06
C CYS A 370 -9.88 -2.99 -15.61
N THR A 371 -9.48 -1.97 -16.35
CA THR A 371 -9.97 -0.60 -16.24
C THR A 371 -10.48 -0.19 -17.61
N ASP A 372 -11.16 0.95 -17.71
CA ASP A 372 -11.71 1.48 -18.97
C ASP A 372 -10.67 1.99 -19.97
N GLY A 373 -9.42 1.50 -19.87
CA GLY A 373 -8.32 1.85 -20.76
C GLY A 373 -7.66 3.21 -20.49
N ARG A 374 -8.16 4.01 -19.54
CA ARG A 374 -7.61 5.34 -19.22
C ARG A 374 -6.34 5.31 -18.37
N GLU A 375 -5.87 4.14 -17.93
CA GLU A 375 -4.69 4.01 -17.08
C GLU A 375 -3.56 3.18 -17.73
N PRO A 376 -2.67 3.83 -18.51
CA PRO A 376 -1.57 3.15 -19.22
C PRO A 376 -0.66 2.32 -18.31
N ARG A 377 -0.48 2.77 -17.07
CA ARG A 377 0.39 2.12 -16.07
C ARG A 377 -0.09 0.71 -15.70
N ILE A 378 -1.41 0.49 -15.60
CA ILE A 378 -1.96 -0.84 -15.27
C ILE A 378 -1.75 -1.79 -16.44
N LYS A 379 -2.04 -1.33 -17.66
CA LYS A 379 -1.81 -2.10 -18.89
C LYS A 379 -0.37 -2.55 -19.02
N GLU A 380 0.59 -1.63 -18.84
CA GLU A 380 2.02 -1.94 -18.86
C GLU A 380 2.40 -2.94 -17.75
N TRP A 381 1.87 -2.74 -16.54
CA TRP A 381 2.15 -3.60 -15.38
C TRP A 381 1.66 -5.05 -15.59
N VAL A 382 0.44 -5.26 -16.10
CA VAL A 382 -0.10 -6.61 -16.37
C VAL A 382 0.76 -7.35 -17.38
N ASN A 383 1.06 -6.67 -18.48
CA ASN A 383 1.84 -7.25 -19.56
C ASN A 383 3.28 -7.56 -19.13
N ALA A 384 3.92 -6.67 -18.36
CA ALA A 384 5.27 -6.88 -17.85
C ALA A 384 5.34 -8.07 -16.87
N ASN A 385 4.39 -8.18 -15.94
CA ASN A 385 4.42 -9.23 -14.92
C ASN A 385 4.12 -10.63 -15.50
N LEU A 386 3.23 -10.72 -16.50
CA LEU A 386 2.81 -12.01 -17.06
C LEU A 386 3.79 -12.59 -18.08
N ARG A 387 4.40 -11.76 -18.93
CA ARG A 387 5.36 -12.23 -19.94
C ARG A 387 6.59 -12.92 -19.36
N GLU A 388 6.96 -12.55 -18.14
CA GLU A 388 8.10 -13.15 -17.44
C GLU A 388 7.75 -14.47 -16.71
N LEU A 389 6.50 -14.94 -16.78
CA LEU A 389 6.08 -16.20 -16.17
C LEU A 389 6.12 -17.35 -17.19
N PRO A 390 6.96 -18.38 -16.98
CA PRO A 390 7.02 -19.54 -17.87
C PRO A 390 5.67 -20.25 -18.04
N ASP A 391 4.89 -20.30 -16.95
CA ASP A 391 3.56 -20.91 -16.96
C ASP A 391 2.55 -20.14 -17.83
N PHE A 392 2.66 -18.81 -17.87
CA PHE A 392 1.87 -17.96 -18.76
C PHE A 392 2.28 -18.19 -20.22
N ALA A 393 3.57 -18.13 -20.51
CA ALA A 393 4.09 -18.36 -21.86
C ALA A 393 3.69 -19.74 -22.40
N THR A 394 3.75 -20.78 -21.55
CA THR A 394 3.30 -22.14 -21.89
C THR A 394 1.79 -22.17 -22.15
N ALA A 395 0.99 -21.49 -21.33
CA ALA A 395 -0.47 -21.51 -21.43
C ALA A 395 -1.03 -20.84 -22.68
N PHE A 396 -0.33 -19.83 -23.22
CA PHE A 396 -0.73 -19.06 -24.39
C PHE A 396 0.18 -19.27 -25.60
N GLU A 397 1.06 -20.29 -25.55
CA GLU A 397 1.99 -20.64 -26.62
C GLU A 397 2.86 -19.45 -27.06
N CYS A 398 3.24 -18.59 -26.11
CA CYS A 398 4.12 -17.48 -26.38
C CYS A 398 5.56 -17.97 -26.55
N SER A 399 6.26 -17.47 -27.56
CA SER A 399 7.70 -17.66 -27.68
C SER A 399 8.38 -17.14 -26.43
N THR A 400 9.01 -18.02 -25.65
CA THR A 400 9.85 -17.61 -24.52
C THR A 400 11.03 -16.83 -25.06
N VAL A 401 10.96 -15.50 -24.95
CA VAL A 401 12.14 -14.67 -25.17
C VAL A 401 13.05 -14.92 -23.98
N LEU A 402 13.95 -15.90 -24.09
CA LEU A 402 15.16 -15.95 -23.29
C LEU A 402 15.94 -14.67 -23.60
N LYS A 403 15.88 -13.70 -22.68
CA LYS A 403 16.83 -12.59 -22.58
C LYS A 403 17.23 -12.40 -21.13
#